data_AF-X1GD08-F1
#
_entry.id   AF-X1GD08-F1
#
_cell.length_a   1.000
_cell.length_b   1.000
_cell.length_c   1.000
_cell.angle_alpha   90.00
_cell.angle_beta   90.00
_cell.angle_gamma   90.00
#
_symmetry.space_group_name_H-M   'P 1'
#
loop_
_entity.id
_entity.type
_entity.pdbx_description
1 polymer ?
#
loop_
_entity_poly.entity_id
_entity_poly.type
_entity_poly.pdbx_seq_one_letter_code
_entity_poly.pdbx_strand_id
1 'polypeptide(L)'
;MDTDKYTANVELSQHSGYFIRALPGYRTIYPVQSCLYLTKARLAQNVHNIIIAEEDSELHIITGCAAASSEEAGLHLGVSEFYLKRGAK
;
A
#
# COMPACT_ATOMS: atom_id res chain seq x y z
N MET A 1 13.48 -6.88 -0.26
CA MET A 1 12.97 -7.46 1.00
C MET A 1 13.05 -8.99 0.93
N ASP A 2 13.69 -9.66 1.88
CA ASP A 2 13.94 -11.12 1.85
C ASP A 2 13.33 -11.88 3.05
N THR A 3 12.38 -11.26 3.75
CA THR A 3 11.68 -11.83 4.91
C THR A 3 11.01 -13.17 4.58
N ASP A 4 10.36 -13.27 3.42
CA ASP A 4 9.79 -14.50 2.90
C ASP A 4 9.73 -14.50 1.35
N LYS A 5 9.23 -15.62 0.78
CA LYS A 5 9.11 -15.79 -0.68
C LYS A 5 8.14 -14.80 -1.34
N TYR A 6 7.18 -14.25 -0.60
CA TYR A 6 6.20 -13.28 -1.10
C TYR A 6 6.79 -11.88 -1.11
N THR A 7 7.47 -11.46 -0.02
CA THR A 7 8.18 -10.17 0.02
C THR A 7 9.32 -10.13 -0.99
N ALA A 8 10.02 -11.26 -1.18
CA ALA A 8 11.03 -11.40 -2.21
C ALA A 8 10.42 -11.30 -3.63
N ASN A 9 9.24 -11.86 -3.85
CA ASN A 9 8.55 -11.74 -5.14
C ASN A 9 8.18 -10.28 -5.46
N VAL A 10 7.65 -9.55 -4.47
CA VAL A 10 7.29 -8.14 -4.63
C VAL A 10 8.52 -7.29 -4.94
N GLU A 11 9.64 -7.51 -4.26
CA GLU A 11 10.90 -6.78 -4.51
C GLU A 11 11.50 -7.08 -5.89
N LEU A 12 11.58 -8.36 -6.26
CA LEU A 12 12.32 -8.80 -7.45
C LEU A 12 11.53 -8.68 -8.75
N SER A 13 10.20 -8.66 -8.67
CA SER A 13 9.32 -8.57 -9.83
C SER A 13 8.88 -7.14 -10.06
N GLN A 14 8.32 -6.85 -11.24
CA GLN A 14 7.67 -5.55 -11.45
C GLN A 14 6.51 -5.38 -10.46
N HIS A 15 6.57 -4.31 -9.67
CA HIS A 15 5.54 -3.93 -8.71
C HIS A 15 5.10 -2.48 -8.96
N SER A 16 3.94 -2.11 -8.41
CA SER A 16 3.46 -0.74 -8.36
C SER A 16 2.89 -0.46 -6.97
N GLY A 17 2.32 0.70 -6.70
CA GLY A 17 1.75 1.03 -5.40
C GLY A 17 1.63 2.53 -5.23
N TYR A 18 1.27 2.94 -4.02
CA TYR A 18 1.18 4.35 -3.69
C TYR A 18 2.29 4.80 -2.76
N PHE A 19 2.69 6.05 -2.95
CA PHE A 19 3.52 6.80 -2.01
C PHE A 19 2.65 7.92 -1.40
N ILE A 20 2.45 7.88 -0.09
CA ILE A 20 1.70 8.91 0.65
C ILE A 20 2.61 9.52 1.70
N ARG A 21 2.70 10.86 1.70
CA ARG A 21 3.50 11.60 2.69
C ARG A 21 2.68 12.73 3.30
N ALA A 22 2.54 12.73 4.62
CA ALA A 22 2.07 13.89 5.37
C ALA A 22 3.28 14.72 5.79
N LEU A 23 3.28 16.02 5.45
CA LEU A 23 4.35 16.95 5.80
C LEU A 23 4.33 17.27 7.32
N PRO A 24 5.42 17.81 7.89
CA PRO A 24 5.49 18.09 9.32
C PRO A 24 4.32 18.97 9.80
N GLY A 25 3.67 18.58 10.91
CA GLY A 25 2.54 19.28 11.52
C GLY A 25 1.23 19.25 10.72
N TYR A 26 1.20 18.64 9.52
CA TYR A 26 -0.02 18.57 8.72
C TYR A 26 -0.95 17.47 9.21
N ARG A 27 -2.25 17.81 9.26
CA ARG A 27 -3.32 16.87 9.56
C ARG A 27 -4.27 16.74 8.38
N THR A 28 -4.55 15.51 7.96
CA THR A 28 -5.59 15.27 6.96
C THR A 28 -6.97 15.65 7.51
N ILE A 29 -7.70 16.48 6.76
CA ILE A 29 -9.08 16.87 7.09
C ILE A 29 -10.05 15.72 6.73
N TYR A 30 -9.76 15.00 5.66
CA TYR A 30 -10.49 13.81 5.22
C TYR A 30 -9.51 12.67 5.00
N PRO A 31 -9.93 11.41 5.18
CA PRO A 31 -9.06 10.27 4.91
C PRO A 31 -8.61 10.21 3.45
N VAL A 32 -7.35 9.88 3.23
CA VAL A 32 -6.83 9.53 1.90
C VAL A 32 -7.26 8.10 1.59
N GLN A 33 -8.07 7.92 0.55
CA GLN A 33 -8.55 6.60 0.15
C GLN A 33 -7.79 6.04 -1.05
N SER A 34 -7.27 4.82 -0.91
CA SER A 34 -6.67 4.04 -2.00
C SER A 34 -7.43 2.73 -2.24
N CYS A 35 -7.45 2.28 -3.50
CA CYS A 35 -8.05 1.00 -3.87
C CYS A 35 -7.10 0.21 -4.77
N LEU A 36 -6.85 -1.05 -4.41
CA LEU A 36 -6.06 -2.01 -5.18
C LEU A 36 -7.02 -3.00 -5.84
N TYR A 37 -7.19 -2.85 -7.15
CA TYR A 37 -8.19 -3.61 -7.91
C TYR A 37 -7.55 -4.68 -8.79
N LEU A 38 -7.89 -5.94 -8.54
CA LEU A 38 -7.41 -7.09 -9.30
C LEU A 38 -8.37 -7.39 -10.46
N THR A 39 -7.96 -7.06 -11.68
CA THR A 39 -8.81 -7.15 -12.89
C THR A 39 -8.54 -8.34 -13.78
N LYS A 40 -7.33 -8.92 -13.70
CA LYS A 40 -6.89 -9.98 -14.62
C LYS A 40 -6.80 -11.31 -13.90
N ALA A 41 -7.40 -12.32 -14.54
CA ALA A 41 -7.26 -13.71 -14.19
C ALA A 41 -5.79 -14.16 -14.14
N ARG A 42 -5.46 -15.05 -13.20
CA ARG A 42 -4.15 -15.72 -13.07
C ARG A 42 -2.95 -14.77 -12.98
N LEU A 43 -3.18 -13.52 -12.58
CA LEU A 43 -2.15 -12.52 -12.37
C LEU A 43 -1.73 -12.47 -10.90
N ALA A 44 -0.42 -12.39 -10.66
CA ALA A 44 0.12 -11.93 -9.39
C ALA A 44 0.19 -10.39 -9.42
N GLN A 45 -0.66 -9.73 -8.63
CA GLN A 45 -0.60 -8.29 -8.42
C GLN A 45 0.39 -8.01 -7.30
N ASN A 46 1.56 -7.52 -7.70
CA ASN A 46 2.61 -7.12 -6.77
C ASN A 46 2.46 -5.63 -6.46
N VAL A 47 2.23 -5.32 -5.18
CA VAL A 47 2.03 -3.97 -4.68
C VAL A 47 3.04 -3.65 -3.58
N HIS A 48 3.73 -2.52 -3.70
CA HIS A 48 4.62 -1.97 -2.68
C HIS A 48 4.21 -0.53 -2.37
N ASN A 49 3.63 -0.34 -1.19
CA ASN A 49 3.18 0.95 -0.70
C ASN A 49 4.17 1.53 0.31
N ILE A 50 4.38 2.83 0.26
CA ILE A 50 5.19 3.56 1.22
C ILE A 50 4.37 4.71 1.79
N ILE A 51 4.28 4.76 3.11
CA ILE A 51 3.58 5.80 3.84
C ILE A 51 4.56 6.47 4.80
N ILE A 52 4.66 7.80 4.74
CA ILE A 52 5.49 8.59 5.64
C ILE A 52 4.62 9.62 6.35
N ALA A 53 4.52 9.53 7.67
CA ALA A 53 3.94 10.56 8.50
C ALA A 53 5.10 11.31 9.18
N GLU A 54 5.39 12.53 8.70
CA GLU A 54 6.47 13.36 9.23
C GLU A 54 6.15 13.89 10.64
N GLU A 55 7.11 14.57 11.28
CA GLU A 55 6.98 14.97 12.68
C GLU A 55 5.69 15.75 12.96
N ASP A 56 5.01 15.38 14.05
CA ASP A 56 3.74 15.97 14.50
C ASP A 56 2.60 15.99 13.46
N SER A 57 2.68 15.16 12.40
CA SER A 57 1.63 15.03 11.39
C SER A 57 0.54 14.01 11.78
N GLU A 58 -0.65 14.11 11.20
CA GLU A 58 -1.74 13.15 11.40
C GLU A 58 -2.35 12.76 10.05
N LEU A 59 -2.32 11.46 9.73
CA LEU A 59 -2.71 10.93 8.42
C LEU A 59 -3.75 9.79 8.57
N HIS A 60 -4.97 10.06 8.14
CA HIS A 60 -6.03 9.04 8.07
C HIS A 60 -6.02 8.39 6.69
N ILE A 61 -5.90 7.06 6.63
CA ILE A 61 -5.89 6.30 5.35
C ILE A 61 -6.98 5.24 5.38
N ILE A 62 -7.69 5.12 4.26
CA ILE A 62 -8.62 4.02 3.99
C ILE A 62 -8.07 3.25 2.79
N THR A 63 -7.71 1.98 2.98
CA THR A 63 -7.25 1.12 1.88
C THR A 63 -8.23 -0.02 1.68
N GLY A 64 -8.73 -0.13 0.46
CA GLY A 64 -9.61 -1.21 0.02
C GLY A 64 -8.94 -2.10 -1.04
N CYS A 65 -9.27 -3.38 -1.03
CA CYS A 65 -8.95 -4.30 -2.11
C CYS A 65 -10.25 -4.88 -2.68
N ALA A 66 -10.32 -5.00 -4.00
CA ALA A 66 -11.43 -5.65 -4.68
C ALA A 66 -10.91 -6.46 -5.87
N ALA A 67 -11.67 -7.47 -6.26
CA ALA A 67 -11.41 -8.26 -7.46
C ALA A 67 -12.59 -8.14 -8.43
N ALA A 68 -12.31 -8.18 -9.72
CA ALA A 68 -13.36 -8.32 -10.73
C ALA A 68 -14.12 -9.63 -10.53
N SER A 69 -15.40 -9.67 -10.92
CA SER A 69 -16.30 -10.81 -10.72
C SER A 69 -15.95 -12.07 -11.52
N SER A 70 -14.78 -12.14 -12.17
CA SER A 70 -14.36 -13.32 -12.91
C SER A 70 -14.01 -14.45 -11.94
N GLU A 71 -14.42 -15.68 -12.26
CA GLU A 71 -14.20 -16.89 -11.46
C GLU A 71 -12.74 -17.38 -11.44
N GLU A 72 -11.83 -16.67 -12.10
CA GLU A 72 -10.43 -17.08 -12.18
C GLU A 72 -9.62 -16.61 -10.97
N ALA A 73 -8.90 -17.55 -10.36
CA ALA A 73 -8.00 -17.26 -9.25
C ALA A 73 -6.90 -16.27 -9.66
N GLY A 74 -6.57 -15.36 -8.75
CA GLY A 74 -5.42 -14.45 -8.85
C GLY A 74 -4.78 -14.28 -7.48
N LEU A 75 -3.60 -13.67 -7.45
CA LEU A 75 -2.81 -13.52 -6.23
C LEU A 75 -2.53 -12.04 -5.96
N HIS A 76 -2.88 -11.56 -4.78
CA HIS A 76 -2.55 -10.21 -4.34
C HIS A 76 -1.38 -10.27 -3.34
N LEU A 77 -0.24 -9.73 -3.72
CA LEU A 77 0.96 -9.63 -2.88
C LEU A 77 1.19 -8.15 -2.53
N GLY A 78 0.73 -7.74 -1.35
CA GLY A 78 0.84 -6.37 -0.86
C GLY A 78 1.89 -6.22 0.24
N VAL A 79 2.92 -5.42 -0.02
CA VAL A 79 3.88 -4.92 0.97
C VAL A 79 3.54 -3.47 1.26
N SER A 80 3.47 -3.09 2.54
CA SER A 80 3.25 -1.69 2.95
C SER A 80 4.21 -1.33 4.06
N GLU A 81 4.98 -0.26 3.86
CA GLU A 81 5.93 0.27 4.82
C GLU A 81 5.40 1.57 5.41
N PHE A 82 5.37 1.65 6.73
CA PHE A 82 4.87 2.80 7.47
C PHE A 82 6.01 3.43 8.27
N TYR A 83 6.35 4.67 7.94
CA TYR A 83 7.38 5.45 8.62
C TYR A 83 6.70 6.57 9.43
N LEU A 84 6.53 6.32 10.72
CA LEU A 84 6.01 7.28 11.69
C LEU A 84 7.16 8.04 12.34
N LYS A 85 7.21 9.36 12.13
CA LYS A 85 8.15 10.22 12.86
C LYS A 85 7.59 10.58 14.23
N ARG A 86 8.41 11.27 15.02
CA ARG A 86 8.05 11.70 16.37
C ARG A 86 6.75 12.52 16.36
N GLY A 87 5.83 12.19 17.26
CA GLY A 87 4.54 12.87 17.38
C GLY A 87 3.53 12.57 16.27
N ALA A 88 3.93 11.84 15.22
CA ALA A 88 3.06 11.51 14.10
C ALA A 88 2.02 10.45 14.45
N LYS A 89 0.86 10.49 13.78
CA LYS A 89 -0.28 9.58 13.99
C LYS A 89 -0.94 9.15 12.69
#